data_AF-A0A4R7J3C0-F1
#
_entry.id   AF-A0A4R7J3C0-F1
#
_cell.length_a   1.000
_cell.length_b   1.000
_cell.length_c   1.000
_cell.angle_alpha   90.00
_cell.angle_beta   90.00
_cell.angle_gamma   90.00
#
_symmetry.space_group_name_H-M   'P 1'
#
loop_
_entity.id
_entity.type
_entity.pdbx_description
1 polymer ?
#
loop_
_entity_poly.entity_id
_entity_poly.type
_entity_poly.pdbx_seq_one_letter_code
_entity_poly.pdbx_strand_id
1 'polypeptide(L)'
;MTDNTTNELDTTPDTDGQEPASKKDRQEAKYRAQLRDTEAERDRLAARLETMQRNQVEQIAADTLATPAGLWASGVTLDDLTDTDGDIDRAKVDTAVKAAAETLGLRTKPAGNYSPLEGLTPEKPKLNDFSNAFAPQS
;
A
#
# COMPACT_ATOMS: atom_id res chain seq x y z
N MET A 1 38.71 64.96 -33.23
CA MET A 1 39.43 64.75 -34.50
C MET A 1 39.29 63.29 -34.89
N THR A 2 38.63 63.07 -36.03
CA THR A 2 38.42 61.83 -36.83
C THR A 2 37.55 60.71 -36.27
N ASP A 3 36.33 60.73 -36.81
CA ASP A 3 35.35 59.67 -37.05
C ASP A 3 35.92 58.37 -37.65
N ASN A 4 35.24 57.23 -37.43
CA ASN A 4 34.78 56.41 -38.56
C ASN A 4 33.67 55.41 -38.17
N THR A 5 32.49 55.65 -38.72
CA THR A 5 31.37 54.75 -39.02
C THR A 5 31.81 53.40 -39.61
N THR A 6 31.09 52.31 -39.31
CA THR A 6 30.50 51.36 -40.31
C THR A 6 29.87 50.10 -39.66
N ASN A 7 28.63 49.86 -40.11
CA ASN A 7 27.83 48.63 -40.16
C ASN A 7 27.22 48.01 -38.91
N GLU A 8 25.96 48.39 -38.72
CA GLU A 8 24.86 47.47 -38.44
C GLU A 8 24.95 46.18 -39.27
N LEU A 9 24.74 45.05 -38.60
CA LEU A 9 24.14 43.83 -39.16
C LEU A 9 23.48 43.11 -37.98
N ASP A 10 22.33 43.66 -37.63
CA ASP A 10 21.26 43.00 -36.90
C ASP A 10 20.96 41.68 -37.62
N THR A 11 21.42 40.57 -37.04
CA THR A 11 21.07 39.22 -37.51
C THR A 11 20.08 38.65 -36.51
N THR A 12 18.86 39.16 -36.55
CA THR A 12 17.69 38.38 -36.18
C THR A 12 17.63 37.16 -37.10
N PRO A 13 17.58 35.92 -36.57
CA PRO A 13 17.26 34.79 -37.42
C PRO A 13 15.81 34.95 -37.88
N ASP A 14 15.64 35.34 -39.13
CA ASP A 14 14.40 35.20 -39.89
C ASP A 14 13.92 33.76 -39.75
N THR A 15 12.90 33.57 -38.90
CA THR A 15 12.15 32.32 -38.84
C THR A 15 11.06 32.41 -39.91
N ASP A 16 11.49 32.44 -41.17
CA ASP A 16 10.61 32.48 -42.32
C ASP A 16 10.36 31.05 -42.81
N GLY A 17 9.09 30.64 -42.89
CA GLY A 17 8.67 29.35 -43.43
C GLY A 17 7.95 28.38 -42.48
N GLN A 18 7.08 28.87 -41.59
CA GLN A 18 6.07 27.98 -40.99
C GLN A 18 4.96 27.74 -42.04
N GLU A 19 5.17 26.79 -42.95
CA GLU A 19 4.04 26.20 -43.69
C GLU A 19 2.98 25.75 -42.67
N PRO A 20 1.69 26.03 -42.89
CA PRO A 20 0.65 25.67 -41.93
C PRO A 20 0.65 24.15 -41.82
N ALA A 21 1.19 23.62 -40.70
CA ALA A 21 1.21 22.20 -40.38
C ALA A 21 -0.12 21.58 -40.79
N SER A 22 -0.04 20.59 -41.66
CA SER A 22 -1.22 20.03 -42.29
C SER A 22 -2.18 19.58 -41.20
N LYS A 23 -3.49 19.57 -41.45
CA LYS A 23 -4.46 19.12 -40.43
C LYS A 23 -4.09 17.75 -39.85
N LYS A 24 -3.39 16.92 -40.66
CA LYS A 24 -2.84 15.63 -40.28
C LYS A 24 -1.70 15.76 -39.24
N ASP A 25 -0.71 16.62 -39.45
CA ASP A 25 0.42 16.80 -38.51
C ASP A 25 -0.06 17.29 -37.13
N ARG A 26 -1.05 18.18 -37.11
CA ARG A 26 -1.69 18.64 -35.87
C ARG A 26 -2.47 17.54 -35.15
N GLN A 27 -3.14 16.66 -35.90
CA GLN A 27 -3.83 15.51 -35.33
C GLN A 27 -2.83 14.49 -34.77
N GLU A 28 -1.75 14.19 -35.47
CA GLU A 28 -0.70 13.29 -34.99
C GLU A 28 -0.03 13.82 -33.72
N ALA A 29 0.27 15.13 -33.67
CA ALA A 29 0.81 15.76 -32.47
C ALA A 29 -0.15 15.62 -31.27
N LYS A 30 -1.46 15.82 -31.50
CA LYS A 30 -2.50 15.65 -30.48
C LYS A 30 -2.57 14.20 -29.97
N TYR A 31 -2.53 13.21 -30.86
CA TYR A 31 -2.57 11.81 -30.45
C TYR A 31 -1.32 11.40 -29.67
N ARG A 32 -0.13 11.90 -30.02
CA ARG A 32 1.09 11.65 -29.25
C ARG A 32 1.03 12.29 -27.86
N ALA A 33 0.46 13.49 -27.74
CA ALA A 33 0.23 14.12 -26.45
C ALA A 33 -0.74 13.28 -25.61
N GLN A 34 -1.88 12.90 -26.18
CA GLN A 34 -2.88 12.09 -25.50
C GLN A 34 -2.35 10.71 -25.07
N LEU A 35 -1.48 10.09 -25.86
CA LEU A 35 -0.82 8.84 -25.50
C LEU A 35 0.06 9.01 -24.26
N ARG A 36 0.91 10.04 -24.23
CA ARG A 36 1.77 10.31 -23.07
C ARG A 36 0.98 10.66 -21.82
N ASP A 37 -0.09 11.44 -21.96
CA ASP A 37 -0.98 11.77 -20.85
C ASP A 37 -1.63 10.50 -20.27
N THR A 38 -2.03 9.57 -21.15
CA THR A 38 -2.61 8.28 -20.74
C THR A 38 -1.59 7.38 -20.05
N GLU A 39 -0.36 7.30 -20.59
CA GLU A 39 0.73 6.53 -19.98
C GLU A 39 1.11 7.10 -18.60
N ALA A 40 1.19 8.43 -18.49
CA ALA A 40 1.46 9.10 -17.22
C ALA A 40 0.37 8.84 -16.17
N GLU A 41 -0.90 8.87 -16.56
CA GLU A 41 -2.00 8.55 -15.64
C GLU A 41 -2.00 7.07 -15.25
N ARG A 42 -1.71 6.15 -16.18
CA ARG A 42 -1.54 4.73 -15.87
C ARG A 42 -0.44 4.53 -14.84
N ASP A 43 0.72 5.14 -15.03
CA ASP A 43 1.86 5.00 -14.12
C ASP A 43 1.56 5.59 -12.74
N ARG A 44 0.84 6.73 -12.71
CA ARG A 44 0.36 7.33 -11.46
C ARG A 44 -0.60 6.41 -10.72
N LEU A 45 -1.55 5.79 -11.42
CA LEU A 45 -2.50 4.84 -10.83
C LEU A 45 -1.79 3.58 -10.35
N ALA A 46 -0.82 3.06 -11.11
CA ALA A 46 -0.01 1.90 -10.73
C ALA A 46 0.78 2.18 -9.43
N ALA A 47 1.45 3.32 -9.32
CA ALA A 47 2.18 3.70 -8.11
C ALA A 47 1.24 3.85 -6.88
N ARG A 48 0.03 4.38 -7.09
CA ARG A 48 -0.98 4.48 -6.03
C ARG A 48 -1.48 3.11 -5.61
N LEU A 49 -1.74 2.21 -6.56
CA LEU A 49 -2.18 0.84 -6.30
C LEU A 49 -1.12 0.09 -5.49
N GLU A 50 0.15 0.16 -5.90
CA GLU A 50 1.28 -0.47 -5.21
C GLU A 50 1.36 0.01 -3.75
N THR A 51 1.22 1.31 -3.52
CA THR A 51 1.19 1.89 -2.17
C THR A 51 0.03 1.32 -1.34
N MET A 52 -1.17 1.22 -1.92
CA MET A 52 -2.35 0.67 -1.24
C MET A 52 -2.19 -0.82 -0.93
N GLN A 53 -1.67 -1.60 -1.87
CA GLN A 53 -1.40 -3.03 -1.71
C GLN A 53 -0.33 -3.28 -0.64
N ARG A 54 0.77 -2.52 -0.64
CA ARG A 54 1.80 -2.56 0.41
C ARG A 54 1.21 -2.27 1.79
N ASN A 55 0.39 -1.23 1.90
CA ASN A 55 -0.32 -0.92 3.16
C ASN A 55 -1.24 -2.07 3.57
N GLN A 56 -1.98 -2.68 2.63
CA GLN A 56 -2.87 -3.81 2.91
C GLN A 56 -2.10 -5.03 3.43
N VAL A 57 -0.96 -5.36 2.81
CA VAL A 57 -0.06 -6.42 3.28
C VAL A 57 0.42 -6.13 4.70
N GLU A 58 0.83 -4.89 4.99
CA GLU A 58 1.26 -4.50 6.34
C GLU A 58 0.13 -4.59 7.36
N GLN A 59 -1.12 -4.28 6.99
CA GLN A 59 -2.28 -4.49 7.86
C GLN A 59 -2.49 -5.98 8.19
N ILE A 60 -2.42 -6.86 7.19
CA ILE A 60 -2.53 -8.31 7.41
C ILE A 60 -1.36 -8.81 8.28
N ALA A 61 -0.14 -8.39 7.97
CA ALA A 61 1.04 -8.75 8.74
C ALA A 61 0.97 -8.25 10.18
N ALA A 62 0.25 -7.16 10.47
CA ALA A 62 0.04 -6.67 11.82
C ALA A 62 -0.77 -7.61 12.71
N ASP A 63 -1.50 -8.57 12.16
CA ASP A 63 -2.17 -9.61 12.95
C ASP A 63 -1.14 -10.50 13.68
N THR A 64 0.06 -10.66 13.10
CA THR A 64 1.10 -11.58 13.61
C THR A 64 2.36 -10.85 14.08
N LEU A 65 2.83 -9.83 13.37
CA LEU A 65 4.06 -9.11 13.69
C LEU A 65 3.79 -7.89 14.57
N ALA A 66 4.69 -7.64 15.52
CA ALA A 66 4.71 -6.37 16.25
C ALA A 66 5.12 -5.19 15.34
N THR A 67 5.99 -5.44 14.36
CA THR A 67 6.48 -4.47 13.38
C THR A 67 6.25 -4.99 11.96
N PRO A 68 5.09 -4.69 11.34
CA PRO A 68 4.72 -5.22 10.01
C PRO A 68 5.69 -4.81 8.90
N ALA A 69 6.20 -3.58 8.96
CA ALA A 69 7.19 -3.07 8.01
C ALA A 69 8.48 -3.92 7.98
N GLY A 70 8.75 -4.71 9.02
CA GLY A 70 9.88 -5.64 9.06
C GLY A 70 9.78 -6.78 8.03
N LEU A 71 8.58 -7.08 7.53
CA LEU A 71 8.37 -8.08 6.47
C LEU A 71 9.24 -7.78 5.24
N TRP A 72 9.30 -6.52 4.83
CA TRP A 72 10.02 -6.11 3.61
C TRP A 72 11.54 -6.27 3.70
N ALA A 73 12.09 -6.30 4.92
CA ALA A 73 13.52 -6.56 5.14
C ALA A 73 13.92 -8.01 4.81
N SER A 74 12.94 -8.93 4.67
CA SER A 74 13.20 -10.32 4.27
C SER A 74 13.49 -10.51 2.78
N GLY A 75 13.35 -9.45 1.97
CA GLY A 75 13.51 -9.51 0.52
C GLY A 75 12.26 -9.94 -0.24
N VAL A 76 11.14 -10.22 0.45
CA VAL A 76 9.84 -10.49 -0.17
C VAL A 76 9.36 -9.27 -0.96
N THR A 77 8.89 -9.51 -2.18
CA THR A 77 8.34 -8.50 -3.07
C THR A 77 6.81 -8.55 -3.09
N LEU A 78 6.16 -7.55 -3.69
CA LEU A 78 4.70 -7.51 -3.75
C LEU A 78 4.14 -8.63 -4.64
N ASP A 79 4.81 -8.93 -5.75
CA ASP A 79 4.45 -10.00 -6.69
C ASP A 79 4.42 -11.39 -6.02
N ASP A 80 5.28 -11.62 -5.02
CA ASP A 80 5.31 -12.85 -4.24
C ASP A 80 4.05 -13.02 -3.37
N LEU A 81 3.34 -11.93 -3.10
CA LEU A 81 2.21 -11.83 -2.18
C LEU A 81 0.87 -11.62 -2.87
N THR A 82 0.87 -11.44 -4.19
CA THR A 82 -0.34 -11.32 -5.01
C THR A 82 -0.71 -12.65 -5.67
N ASP A 83 -1.99 -12.80 -6.02
CA ASP A 83 -2.48 -13.87 -6.87
C ASP A 83 -2.33 -13.52 -8.37
N THR A 84 -2.91 -14.35 -9.24
CA THR A 84 -2.88 -14.15 -10.69
C THR A 84 -3.72 -12.97 -11.17
N ASP A 85 -4.68 -12.54 -10.36
CA ASP A 85 -5.56 -11.41 -10.66
C ASP A 85 -4.97 -10.08 -10.15
N GLY A 86 -3.88 -10.16 -9.38
CA GLY A 86 -3.18 -9.02 -8.78
C GLY A 86 -3.73 -8.62 -7.42
N ASP A 87 -4.62 -9.42 -6.84
CA ASP A 87 -5.15 -9.21 -5.50
C ASP A 87 -4.21 -9.82 -4.44
N ILE A 88 -4.26 -9.30 -3.21
CA ILE A 88 -3.41 -9.78 -2.12
C ILE A 88 -3.85 -11.19 -1.67
N ASP A 89 -2.96 -12.16 -1.78
CA ASP A 89 -3.17 -13.51 -1.28
C ASP A 89 -2.77 -13.59 0.21
N ARG A 90 -3.79 -13.65 1.07
CA ARG A 90 -3.59 -13.72 2.52
C ARG A 90 -2.75 -14.93 2.95
N ALA A 91 -2.89 -16.08 2.31
CA ALA A 91 -2.15 -17.27 2.70
C ALA A 91 -0.64 -17.13 2.39
N LYS A 92 -0.31 -16.47 1.27
CA LYS A 92 1.08 -16.13 0.94
C LYS A 92 1.66 -15.12 1.93
N VAL A 93 0.89 -14.09 2.29
CA VAL A 93 1.30 -13.11 3.32
C VAL A 93 1.57 -13.81 4.66
N ASP A 94 0.68 -14.67 5.13
CA ASP A 94 0.85 -15.39 6.40
C ASP A 94 2.10 -16.29 6.39
N THR A 95 2.39 -16.91 5.24
CA THR A 95 3.58 -17.76 5.06
C THR A 95 4.85 -16.91 5.08
N ALA A 96 4.87 -15.81 4.34
CA ALA A 96 6.00 -14.89 4.26
C ALA A 96 6.28 -14.24 5.62
N VAL A 97 5.24 -13.87 6.38
CA VAL A 97 5.36 -13.30 7.72
C VAL A 97 6.02 -14.28 8.69
N LYS A 98 5.62 -15.56 8.67
CA LYS A 98 6.26 -16.59 9.51
C LYS A 98 7.73 -16.78 9.14
N ALA A 99 8.03 -16.89 7.84
CA ALA A 99 9.39 -17.03 7.35
C ALA A 99 10.27 -15.82 7.72
N ALA A 100 9.74 -14.60 7.58
CA ALA A 100 10.44 -13.38 7.96
C ALA A 100 10.67 -13.30 9.48
N ALA A 101 9.70 -13.70 10.30
CA ALA A 101 9.85 -13.76 11.74
C ALA A 101 10.95 -14.74 12.17
N GLU A 102 11.00 -15.92 11.55
CA GLU A 102 12.02 -16.94 11.83
C GLU A 102 13.41 -16.50 11.35
N THR A 103 13.51 -15.97 10.13
CA THR A 103 14.79 -15.64 9.49
C THR A 103 15.43 -14.41 10.11
N LEU A 104 14.63 -13.38 10.43
CA LEU A 104 15.12 -12.08 10.91
C LEU A 104 14.91 -11.89 12.41
N GLY A 105 14.30 -12.85 13.11
CA GLY A 105 13.98 -12.73 14.54
C GLY A 105 12.96 -11.64 14.84
N LEU A 106 12.00 -11.39 13.94
CA LEU A 106 10.98 -10.36 14.16
C LEU A 106 10.08 -10.78 15.33
N ARG A 107 9.78 -9.81 16.21
CA ARG A 107 8.88 -10.04 17.35
C ARG A 107 7.47 -10.31 16.85
N THR A 108 6.94 -11.48 17.18
CA THR A 108 5.54 -11.83 16.96
C THR A 108 4.68 -11.35 18.12
N LYS A 109 3.44 -10.97 17.82
CA LYS A 109 2.43 -10.70 18.84
C LYS A 109 2.03 -12.04 19.46
N PRO A 110 1.93 -12.14 20.79
CA PRO A 110 1.34 -13.32 21.40
C PRO A 110 -0.09 -13.44 20.90
N ALA A 111 -0.51 -14.66 20.55
CA ALA A 111 -1.94 -14.95 20.45
C ALA A 111 -2.56 -14.50 21.78
N GLY A 112 -3.51 -13.57 21.72
CA GLY A 112 -4.02 -12.90 22.92
C GLY A 112 -4.42 -13.87 24.02
N ASN A 113 -4.52 -13.38 25.26
CA ASN A 113 -4.97 -14.20 26.38
C ASN A 113 -6.40 -14.70 26.12
N TYR A 114 -6.53 -15.88 25.52
CA TYR A 114 -7.79 -16.58 25.37
C TYR A 114 -8.20 -17.11 26.74
N SER A 115 -9.13 -16.42 27.41
CA SER A 115 -9.77 -16.94 28.60
C SER A 115 -10.98 -17.76 28.15
N PRO A 116 -10.99 -19.10 28.28
CA PRO A 116 -12.08 -19.95 27.77
C PRO A 116 -13.46 -19.66 28.38
N LEU A 117 -13.50 -18.86 29.45
CA LEU A 117 -14.70 -18.51 30.23
C LEU A 117 -15.18 -17.07 29.97
N GLU A 118 -14.60 -16.36 29.00
CA GLU A 118 -15.00 -15.00 28.69
C GLU A 118 -16.43 -14.99 28.12
N GLY A 119 -17.36 -14.34 28.82
CA GLY A 119 -18.79 -14.35 28.49
C GLY A 119 -19.61 -15.47 29.17
N LEU A 120 -19.00 -16.42 29.88
CA LEU A 120 -19.73 -17.30 30.77
C LEU A 120 -20.13 -16.53 32.03
N THR A 121 -21.43 -16.25 32.18
CA THR A 121 -21.97 -15.86 33.48
C THR A 121 -21.78 -17.04 34.44
N PRO A 122 -21.09 -16.89 35.58
CA PRO A 122 -21.02 -17.96 36.55
C PRO A 122 -22.45 -18.32 36.95
N GLU A 123 -22.81 -19.61 36.87
CA GLU A 123 -24.08 -20.09 37.40
C GLU A 123 -24.14 -19.65 38.86
N LYS A 124 -25.18 -18.91 39.24
CA LYS A 124 -25.33 -18.44 40.62
C LYS A 124 -25.20 -19.67 41.51
N PRO A 125 -24.25 -19.71 42.46
CA PRO A 125 -24.14 -20.87 43.33
C PRO A 125 -25.49 -21.07 43.99
N LYS A 126 -26.02 -22.31 43.92
CA LYS A 126 -27.14 -22.72 44.75
C LYS A 126 -26.65 -22.58 46.18
N LEU A 127 -26.93 -21.42 46.79
CA LEU A 127 -26.68 -21.19 48.20
C LEU A 127 -27.40 -22.33 48.90
N ASN A 128 -26.63 -23.20 49.56
CA ASN A 128 -27.21 -24.12 50.52
C ASN A 128 -27.96 -23.22 51.49
N ASP A 129 -29.28 -23.38 51.45
CA ASP A 129 -30.26 -22.60 52.18
C ASP A 129 -29.75 -22.39 53.60
N PHE A 130 -29.37 -21.15 53.91
CA PHE A 130 -28.98 -20.74 55.27
C PHE A 130 -30.14 -21.03 56.26
N SER A 131 -31.35 -21.13 55.74
CA SER A 131 -32.57 -21.69 56.33
C SER A 131 -32.43 -23.13 56.84
N ASN A 132 -31.65 -23.99 56.18
CA ASN A 132 -31.37 -25.35 56.65
C ASN A 132 -30.41 -25.38 57.85
N ALA A 133 -29.60 -24.34 58.06
CA ALA A 133 -28.71 -24.27 59.22
C ALA A 133 -29.46 -23.97 60.55
N PHE A 134 -30.72 -23.52 60.48
CA PHE A 134 -31.57 -23.22 61.64
C PHE A 134 -32.85 -24.07 61.70
N ALA A 135 -32.99 -25.07 60.83
CA ALA A 135 -34.11 -26.01 60.93
C ALA A 135 -33.88 -26.93 62.15
N PRO A 136 -34.89 -27.17 63.00
CA PRO A 136 -34.74 -28.07 64.14
C PRO A 136 -34.57 -29.52 63.66
N GLN A 137 -33.41 -30.12 63.91
CA GLN A 137 -33.24 -31.56 63.79
C GLN A 137 -34.19 -32.23 64.79
N SER A 138 -35.17 -32.98 64.27
CA SER A 138 -36.01 -33.89 65.06
C SER A 138 -35.37 -35.27 65.15
#